data_AF-A0A961NID5-F1
#
_entry.id   AF-A0A961NID5-F1
#
_cell.length_a   1.000
_cell.length_b   1.000
_cell.length_c   1.000
_cell.angle_alpha   90.00
_cell.angle_beta   90.00
_cell.angle_gamma   90.00
#
_symmetry.space_group_name_H-M   'P 1'
#
loop_
_entity.id
_entity.type
_entity.pdbx_description
1 polymer ?
#
loop_
_entity_poly.entity_id
_entity_poly.type
_entity_poly.pdbx_seq_one_letter_code
_entity_poly.pdbx_strand_id
1 'polypeptide(L)'
;MRSPSTHRRAVCMFAAVIMLVFGSGGPLNARETDSIERDRAFILTELDEQPESRGLRNQHYPCSNEMRIDLFRPYIQDLGGGYMGVGTDQNFTFIAWARSEYAWLFDFDDVSVYVNRIHMYFFSIAPRYEDFRALWQRSNRESSLKILEARFGGNSDWPGYLRAWQIAHRGSTDVPERLLDLERMHKQFGL
;
A
#
# COMPACT_ATOMS: atom_id res chain seq x y z
N MET A 1 -23.13 48.01 8.70
CA MET A 1 -23.93 47.13 9.58
C MET A 1 -24.44 45.97 8.72
N ARG A 2 -24.01 44.73 9.03
CA ARG A 2 -24.52 43.37 8.69
C ARG A 2 -25.64 43.27 7.62
N SER A 3 -25.55 42.49 6.53
CA SER A 3 -25.50 41.00 6.40
C SER A 3 -26.51 40.59 5.28
N PRO A 4 -26.60 39.35 4.73
CA PRO A 4 -25.60 38.39 4.26
C PRO A 4 -25.89 37.85 2.83
N SER A 5 -24.95 37.04 2.34
CA SER A 5 -25.03 36.11 1.21
C SER A 5 -26.12 35.03 1.34
N THR A 6 -26.71 34.61 0.21
CA THR A 6 -27.26 33.25 0.04
C THR A 6 -27.23 32.80 -1.43
N HIS A 7 -26.38 31.80 -1.65
CA HIS A 7 -26.45 30.64 -2.56
C HIS A 7 -27.45 30.64 -3.73
N ARG A 8 -26.91 30.52 -4.95
CA ARG A 8 -27.53 29.70 -6.00
C ARG A 8 -26.65 28.48 -6.26
N ARG A 9 -27.23 27.31 -5.99
CA ARG A 9 -26.68 25.99 -6.30
C ARG A 9 -26.48 25.90 -7.82
N ALA A 10 -25.26 25.58 -8.25
CA ALA A 10 -25.01 25.05 -9.58
C ALA A 10 -24.43 23.64 -9.40
N VAL A 11 -25.30 22.66 -9.62
CA VAL A 11 -24.94 21.25 -9.78
C VAL A 11 -24.28 21.14 -11.14
N CYS A 12 -22.96 20.91 -11.19
CA CYS A 12 -22.30 20.51 -12.43
C CYS A 12 -22.32 18.98 -12.51
N MET A 13 -23.26 18.47 -13.31
CA MET A 13 -23.22 17.10 -13.82
C MET A 13 -21.93 16.91 -14.63
N PHE A 14 -21.17 15.87 -14.29
CA PHE A 14 -20.16 15.31 -15.18
C PHE A 14 -20.86 14.55 -16.30
N ALA A 15 -20.87 15.12 -17.51
CA ALA A 15 -21.27 14.41 -18.72
C ALA A 15 -20.08 13.58 -19.23
N ALA A 16 -20.19 12.25 -19.14
CA ALA A 16 -19.30 11.33 -19.83
C ALA A 16 -19.59 11.37 -21.34
N VAL A 17 -18.63 11.83 -22.13
CA VAL A 17 -18.72 11.84 -23.60
C VAL A 17 -18.29 10.46 -24.11
N ILE A 18 -19.25 9.66 -24.55
CA ILE A 18 -19.00 8.47 -25.37
C ILE A 18 -19.01 8.92 -26.84
N MET A 19 -17.86 8.89 -27.51
CA MET A 19 -17.81 9.04 -28.97
C MET A 19 -18.28 7.74 -29.63
N LEU A 20 -19.46 7.78 -30.24
CA LEU A 20 -19.92 6.82 -31.24
C LEU A 20 -19.45 7.30 -32.63
N VAL A 21 -18.48 6.60 -33.20
CA VAL A 21 -18.12 6.74 -34.62
C VAL A 21 -18.83 5.62 -35.39
N PHE A 22 -19.79 6.01 -36.24
CA PHE A 22 -20.32 5.15 -37.29
C PHE A 22 -19.71 5.56 -38.64
N GLY A 23 -19.11 4.60 -39.34
CA GLY A 23 -18.54 4.78 -40.67
C GLY A 23 -18.22 3.45 -41.38
N SER A 24 -19.21 2.97 -42.13
CA SER A 24 -19.15 2.19 -43.40
C SER A 24 -18.09 1.10 -43.64
N GLY A 25 -18.55 -0.15 -43.75
CA GLY A 25 -18.34 -1.00 -44.95
C GLY A 25 -17.03 -1.78 -45.09
N GLY A 26 -16.98 -2.97 -44.49
CA GLY A 26 -16.05 -4.06 -44.83
C GLY A 26 -16.44 -5.34 -44.08
N PRO A 27 -16.25 -6.56 -44.63
CA PRO A 27 -16.75 -7.77 -43.98
C PRO A 27 -15.97 -8.03 -42.69
N LEU A 28 -16.66 -7.85 -41.55
CA LEU A 28 -16.19 -8.17 -40.20
C LEU A 28 -16.18 -9.69 -40.01
N ASN A 29 -15.16 -10.37 -40.54
CA ASN A 29 -14.79 -11.71 -40.07
C ASN A 29 -13.74 -11.56 -38.96
N ALA A 30 -14.18 -11.14 -37.77
CA ALA A 30 -13.52 -11.31 -36.48
C ALA A 30 -14.28 -10.46 -35.45
N ARG A 31 -15.25 -11.03 -34.71
CA ARG A 31 -15.68 -10.51 -33.38
C ARG A 31 -16.82 -11.23 -32.66
N GLU A 32 -17.28 -12.41 -33.09
CA GLU A 32 -18.31 -13.14 -32.33
C GLU A 32 -17.77 -14.14 -31.30
N THR A 33 -16.47 -14.42 -31.29
CA THR A 33 -15.85 -15.32 -30.29
C THR A 33 -15.29 -14.62 -29.05
N ASP A 34 -15.42 -13.30 -28.92
CA ASP A 34 -14.78 -12.51 -27.84
C ASP A 34 -15.72 -12.16 -26.67
N SER A 35 -17.04 -12.32 -26.82
CA SER A 35 -18.01 -11.99 -25.74
C SER A 35 -18.18 -13.12 -24.73
N ILE A 36 -18.24 -14.38 -25.19
CA ILE A 36 -18.45 -15.54 -24.33
C ILE A 36 -17.24 -15.79 -23.41
N GLU A 37 -16.02 -15.50 -23.88
CA GLU A 37 -14.82 -15.61 -23.03
C GLU A 37 -14.70 -14.45 -22.02
N ARG A 38 -15.09 -13.22 -22.40
CA ARG A 38 -15.13 -12.09 -21.45
C ARG A 38 -16.11 -12.33 -20.31
N ASP A 39 -17.30 -12.85 -20.62
CA ASP A 39 -18.33 -13.12 -19.61
C ASP A 39 -17.95 -14.30 -18.70
N ARG A 40 -17.06 -15.20 -19.16
CA ARG A 40 -16.45 -16.25 -18.33
C ARG A 40 -15.26 -15.79 -17.51
N ALA A 41 -14.57 -14.73 -17.93
CA ALA A 41 -13.41 -14.18 -17.23
C ALA A 41 -13.79 -13.27 -16.05
N PHE A 42 -15.02 -12.73 -16.05
CA PHE A 42 -15.59 -11.94 -14.95
C PHE A 42 -16.68 -12.72 -14.22
N ILE A 43 -16.33 -13.85 -13.61
CA ILE A 43 -17.20 -14.49 -12.63
C ILE A 43 -17.12 -13.63 -11.36
N LEU A 44 -18.18 -12.88 -11.06
CA LEU A 44 -18.32 -12.19 -9.78
C LEU A 44 -18.58 -13.24 -8.69
N THR A 45 -17.54 -13.65 -7.98
CA THR A 45 -17.68 -14.40 -6.73
C THR A 45 -17.84 -13.40 -5.57
N GLU A 46 -18.42 -13.84 -4.44
CA GLU A 46 -18.49 -12.97 -3.24
C GLU A 46 -17.09 -12.62 -2.71
N LEU A 47 -16.12 -13.50 -2.94
CA LEU A 47 -14.71 -13.34 -2.57
C LEU A 47 -13.84 -13.90 -3.70
N ASP A 48 -12.79 -13.18 -4.07
CA ASP A 48 -11.73 -13.71 -4.92
C ASP A 48 -10.89 -14.70 -4.10
N GLU A 49 -10.84 -15.95 -4.55
CA GLU A 49 -9.91 -16.93 -3.97
C GLU A 49 -8.49 -16.55 -4.38
N GLN A 50 -7.63 -16.28 -3.39
CA GLN A 50 -6.23 -16.02 -3.66
C GLN A 50 -5.56 -17.32 -4.14
N PRO A 51 -4.90 -17.32 -5.31
CA PRO A 51 -4.23 -18.52 -5.79
C PRO A 51 -3.07 -18.90 -4.86
N GLU A 52 -2.86 -20.20 -4.62
CA GLU A 52 -1.76 -20.72 -3.79
C GLU A 52 -0.38 -20.23 -4.27
N SER A 53 -0.23 -20.02 -5.59
CA SER A 53 0.94 -19.43 -6.20
C SER A 53 0.55 -18.46 -7.31
N ARG A 54 1.15 -17.27 -7.29
CA ARG A 54 0.98 -16.25 -8.33
C ARG A 54 1.98 -16.40 -9.49
N GLY A 55 2.82 -17.43 -9.48
CA GLY A 55 3.91 -17.58 -10.47
C GLY A 55 4.98 -16.48 -10.39
N LEU A 56 5.02 -15.73 -9.29
CA LEU A 56 5.94 -14.63 -9.06
C LEU A 56 7.23 -15.11 -8.41
N ARG A 57 8.32 -14.36 -8.63
CA ARG A 57 9.63 -14.62 -7.99
C ARG A 57 9.53 -14.67 -6.47
N ASN A 58 8.70 -13.81 -5.88
CA ASN A 58 8.38 -13.82 -4.46
C ASN A 58 6.86 -13.91 -4.29
N GLN A 59 6.39 -14.72 -3.35
CA GLN A 59 4.96 -14.81 -3.04
C GLN A 59 4.44 -13.57 -2.29
N HIS A 60 5.31 -12.95 -1.48
CA HIS A 60 4.99 -11.80 -0.64
C HIS A 60 6.07 -10.72 -0.73
N TYR A 61 5.69 -9.47 -0.54
CA TYR A 61 6.57 -8.30 -0.60
C TYR A 61 6.45 -7.47 0.68
N PRO A 62 7.20 -7.83 1.75
CA PRO A 62 7.09 -7.17 3.06
C PRO A 62 7.70 -5.75 3.07
N CYS A 63 8.35 -5.33 1.99
CA CYS A 63 8.95 -4.02 1.86
C CYS A 63 8.99 -3.57 0.38
N SER A 64 9.05 -2.27 0.16
CA SER A 64 9.18 -1.67 -1.16
C SER A 64 10.56 -1.91 -1.77
N ASN A 65 10.61 -2.05 -3.09
CA ASN A 65 11.84 -2.06 -3.89
C ASN A 65 12.04 -0.75 -4.67
N GLU A 66 11.28 0.29 -4.35
CA GLU A 66 11.37 1.60 -4.99
C GLU A 66 12.51 2.41 -4.37
N MET A 67 13.59 2.57 -5.13
CA MET A 67 14.84 3.20 -4.67
C MET A 67 14.91 4.71 -4.91
N ARG A 68 13.96 5.27 -5.66
CA ARG A 68 13.91 6.69 -6.04
C ARG A 68 12.61 7.38 -5.65
N ILE A 69 12.11 7.05 -4.45
CA ILE A 69 10.88 7.66 -3.93
C ILE A 69 11.03 9.18 -3.68
N ASP A 70 12.27 9.68 -3.54
CA ASP A 70 12.60 11.11 -3.47
C ASP A 70 12.02 11.93 -4.64
N LEU A 71 11.91 11.31 -5.83
CA LEU A 71 11.39 11.98 -7.03
C LEU A 71 9.91 12.40 -6.90
N PHE A 72 9.16 11.79 -5.99
CA PHE A 72 7.75 12.14 -5.74
C PHE A 72 7.60 13.34 -4.82
N ARG A 73 8.60 13.63 -3.97
CA ARG A 73 8.51 14.66 -2.92
C ARG A 73 8.04 16.02 -3.43
N PRO A 74 8.57 16.58 -4.55
CA PRO A 74 8.14 17.91 -5.03
C PRO A 74 6.66 18.00 -5.40
N TYR A 75 6.02 16.87 -5.68
CA TYR A 75 4.63 16.81 -6.13
C TYR A 75 3.64 16.56 -5.00
N ILE A 76 4.10 15.97 -3.90
CA ILE A 76 3.23 15.56 -2.80
C ILE A 76 3.47 16.31 -1.50
N GLN A 77 4.56 17.07 -1.41
CA GLN A 77 4.91 17.77 -0.19
C GLN A 77 3.81 18.74 0.26
N ASP A 78 3.45 18.66 1.54
CA ASP A 78 2.49 19.55 2.22
C ASP A 78 1.07 19.58 1.62
N LEU A 79 0.66 18.56 0.85
CA LEU A 79 -0.68 18.49 0.24
C LEU A 79 -1.84 18.41 1.26
N GLY A 80 -1.60 17.84 2.45
CA GLY A 80 -2.62 17.58 3.47
C GLY A 80 -3.64 16.50 3.05
N GLY A 81 -4.81 16.51 3.69
CA GLY A 81 -5.94 15.66 3.31
C GLY A 81 -5.77 14.17 3.60
N GLY A 82 -6.52 13.34 2.85
CA GLY A 82 -6.51 11.88 3.00
C GLY A 82 -5.50 11.20 2.08
N TYR A 83 -4.76 10.22 2.60
CA TYR A 83 -3.84 9.37 1.87
C TYR A 83 -4.40 7.97 1.68
N MET A 84 -4.24 7.41 0.49
CA MET A 84 -4.62 6.04 0.17
C MET A 84 -3.46 5.40 -0.58
N GLY A 85 -2.99 4.24 -0.11
CA GLY A 85 -1.81 3.60 -0.69
C GLY A 85 -1.77 2.09 -0.52
N VAL A 86 -1.16 1.45 -1.52
CA VAL A 86 -0.95 0.01 -1.59
C VAL A 86 0.49 -0.33 -1.23
N GLY A 87 0.73 -1.54 -0.73
CA GLY A 87 2.06 -1.97 -0.31
C GLY A 87 2.40 -1.52 1.11
N THR A 88 3.69 -1.28 1.35
CA THR A 88 4.27 -1.32 2.69
C THR A 88 4.89 0.01 3.12
N ASP A 89 6.16 0.00 3.51
CA ASP A 89 6.92 1.06 4.14
C ASP A 89 6.99 2.39 3.38
N GLN A 90 6.97 2.37 2.04
CA GLN A 90 7.09 3.60 1.24
C GLN A 90 5.92 4.56 1.51
N ASN A 91 4.75 4.02 1.85
CA ASN A 91 3.57 4.80 2.17
C ASN A 91 3.81 5.71 3.38
N PHE A 92 4.57 5.29 4.39
CA PHE A 92 4.83 6.11 5.58
C PHE A 92 5.65 7.36 5.25
N THR A 93 6.62 7.24 4.35
CA THR A 93 7.39 8.39 3.85
C THR A 93 6.49 9.36 3.09
N PHE A 94 5.63 8.85 2.22
CA PHE A 94 4.70 9.68 1.45
C PHE A 94 3.67 10.38 2.34
N ILE A 95 3.10 9.69 3.32
CA ILE A 95 2.20 10.26 4.34
C ILE A 95 2.90 11.40 5.08
N ALA A 96 4.15 11.18 5.50
CA ALA A 96 4.92 12.18 6.24
C ALA A 96 5.21 13.43 5.38
N TRP A 97 5.67 13.24 4.14
CA TRP A 97 5.92 14.36 3.22
C TRP A 97 4.64 15.12 2.87
N ALA A 98 3.54 14.40 2.63
CA ALA A 98 2.26 15.02 2.31
C ALA A 98 1.55 15.65 3.51
N ARG A 99 2.00 15.38 4.75
CA ARG A 99 1.32 15.81 5.98
C ARG A 99 -0.16 15.38 6.01
N SER A 100 -0.43 14.16 5.57
CA SER A 100 -1.80 13.65 5.49
C SER A 100 -2.44 13.54 6.88
N GLU A 101 -3.71 13.92 6.99
CA GLU A 101 -4.48 13.90 8.23
C GLU A 101 -5.05 12.51 8.52
N TYR A 102 -5.36 11.78 7.45
CA TYR A 102 -5.88 10.41 7.49
C TYR A 102 -5.12 9.58 6.47
N ALA A 103 -4.87 8.31 6.80
CA ALA A 103 -4.22 7.38 5.88
C ALA A 103 -4.91 6.02 5.91
N TRP A 104 -5.19 5.48 4.73
CA TRP A 104 -5.65 4.12 4.52
C TRP A 104 -4.57 3.34 3.79
N LEU A 105 -3.96 2.40 4.51
CA LEU A 105 -3.04 1.42 3.94
C LEU A 105 -3.81 0.13 3.72
N PHE A 106 -3.92 -0.28 2.45
CA PHE A 106 -4.65 -1.48 2.07
C PHE A 106 -3.82 -2.28 1.08
N ASP A 107 -3.95 -3.59 1.13
CA ASP A 107 -3.31 -4.50 0.20
C ASP A 107 -4.17 -5.74 0.05
N PHE A 108 -4.02 -6.43 -1.08
CA PHE A 108 -4.64 -7.73 -1.29
C PHE A 108 -3.80 -8.85 -0.63
N ASP A 109 -2.49 -8.63 -0.46
CA ASP A 109 -1.62 -9.52 0.30
C ASP A 109 -1.76 -9.25 1.81
N ASP A 110 -2.30 -10.22 2.54
CA ASP A 110 -2.52 -10.13 3.99
C ASP A 110 -1.20 -9.89 4.74
N VAL A 111 -0.09 -10.44 4.26
CA VAL A 111 1.24 -10.23 4.83
C VAL A 111 1.61 -8.75 4.83
N SER A 112 1.36 -8.03 3.73
CA SER A 112 1.62 -6.58 3.65
C SER A 112 0.78 -5.81 4.68
N VAL A 113 -0.49 -6.19 4.84
CA VAL A 113 -1.39 -5.58 5.84
C VAL A 113 -0.84 -5.80 7.26
N TYR A 114 -0.43 -7.02 7.61
CA TYR A 114 0.14 -7.31 8.92
C TYR A 114 1.50 -6.63 9.15
N VAL A 115 2.36 -6.54 8.15
CA VAL A 115 3.62 -5.78 8.23
C VAL A 115 3.34 -4.31 8.51
N ASN A 116 2.37 -3.69 7.84
CA ASN A 116 1.96 -2.31 8.11
C ASN A 116 1.43 -2.14 9.53
N ARG A 117 0.64 -3.08 10.04
CA ARG A 117 0.18 -3.06 11.45
C ARG A 117 1.34 -3.16 12.44
N ILE A 118 2.36 -3.97 12.14
CA ILE A 118 3.57 -4.07 12.97
C ILE A 118 4.34 -2.74 12.94
N HIS A 119 4.54 -2.13 11.77
CA HIS A 119 5.15 -0.80 11.65
C HIS A 119 4.42 0.25 12.50
N MET A 120 3.09 0.31 12.39
CA MET A 120 2.27 1.24 13.16
C MET A 120 2.41 1.03 14.67
N TYR A 121 2.46 -0.22 15.12
CA TYR A 121 2.68 -0.50 16.54
C TYR A 121 4.09 -0.07 16.98
N PHE A 122 5.12 -0.37 16.19
CA PHE A 122 6.48 0.05 16.49
C PHE A 122 6.63 1.57 16.52
N PHE A 123 6.02 2.31 15.58
CA PHE A 123 5.96 3.77 15.65
C PHE A 123 5.30 4.27 16.94
N SER A 124 4.28 3.57 17.45
CA SER A 124 3.59 3.99 18.68
C SER A 124 4.41 3.79 19.96
N ILE A 125 5.41 2.91 19.94
CA ILE A 125 6.25 2.58 21.11
C ILE A 125 7.70 3.06 20.97
N ALA A 126 8.11 3.53 19.80
CA ALA A 126 9.45 4.02 19.50
C ALA A 126 9.46 5.55 19.41
N PRO A 127 9.98 6.26 20.43
CA PRO A 127 10.00 7.72 20.43
C PRO A 127 10.95 8.31 19.38
N ARG A 128 11.96 7.55 18.96
CA ARG A 128 12.98 7.96 17.98
C ARG A 128 13.14 6.93 16.89
N TYR A 129 13.70 7.36 15.77
CA TYR A 129 13.96 6.47 14.63
C TYR A 129 14.91 5.32 15.00
N GLU A 130 15.90 5.58 15.85
CA GLU A 130 16.86 4.57 16.31
C GLU A 130 16.18 3.46 17.11
N ASP A 131 15.21 3.81 17.96
CA ASP A 131 14.41 2.86 18.74
C ASP A 131 13.53 2.01 17.81
N PHE A 132 12.89 2.66 16.82
CA PHE A 132 12.08 1.98 15.81
C PHE A 132 12.92 1.01 14.98
N ARG A 133 14.09 1.47 14.51
CA ARG A 133 15.02 0.66 13.75
C ARG A 133 15.49 -0.53 14.58
N ALA A 134 15.78 -0.33 15.87
CA ALA A 134 16.22 -1.39 16.77
C ALA A 134 15.18 -2.52 16.90
N LEU A 135 13.88 -2.22 16.86
CA LEU A 135 12.81 -3.23 16.88
C LEU A 135 12.78 -4.11 15.63
N TRP A 136 13.27 -3.61 14.49
CA TRP A 136 13.41 -4.38 13.26
C TRP A 136 14.81 -5.00 13.07
N GLN A 137 15.77 -4.75 13.97
CA GLN A 137 17.12 -5.30 13.80
C GLN A 137 17.10 -6.82 13.94
N ARG A 138 17.85 -7.50 13.06
CA ARG A 138 18.00 -8.97 13.08
C ARG A 138 18.50 -9.49 14.43
N SER A 139 19.43 -8.76 15.07
CA SER A 139 19.94 -9.09 16.41
C SER A 139 18.88 -9.06 17.50
N ASN A 140 17.82 -8.27 17.30
CA ASN A 140 16.71 -8.08 18.23
C ASN A 140 15.46 -8.84 17.79
N ARG A 141 15.57 -9.77 16.82
CA ARG A 141 14.40 -10.45 16.25
C ARG A 141 13.58 -11.17 17.32
N GLU A 142 14.22 -11.96 18.17
CA GLU A 142 13.51 -12.74 19.19
C GLU A 142 12.94 -11.86 20.32
N SER A 143 13.67 -10.82 20.74
CA SER A 143 13.18 -9.89 21.75
C SER A 143 12.00 -9.07 21.23
N SER A 144 12.04 -8.63 19.98
CA SER A 144 10.96 -7.86 19.35
C SER A 144 9.74 -8.72 19.05
N LEU A 145 9.93 -10.00 18.70
CA LEU A 145 8.83 -10.95 18.58
C LEU A 145 8.06 -11.11 19.91
N LYS A 146 8.76 -11.16 21.05
CA LYS A 146 8.10 -11.20 22.37
C LYS A 146 7.28 -9.94 22.66
N ILE A 147 7.73 -8.77 22.19
CA ILE A 147 6.98 -7.53 22.29
C ILE A 147 5.68 -7.61 21.47
N LEU A 148 5.76 -8.18 20.26
CA LEU A 148 4.59 -8.42 19.42
C LEU A 148 3.65 -9.46 20.01
N GLU A 149 4.17 -10.55 20.57
CA GLU A 149 3.40 -11.59 21.24
C GLU A 149 2.66 -11.04 22.46
N ALA A 150 3.33 -10.22 23.29
CA ALA A 150 2.70 -9.56 24.42
C ALA A 150 1.55 -8.63 23.99
N ARG A 151 1.64 -8.02 22.80
CA ARG A 151 0.62 -7.10 22.28
C ARG A 151 -0.53 -7.81 21.57
N PHE A 152 -0.21 -8.81 20.73
CA PHE A 152 -1.11 -9.39 19.76
C PHE A 152 -1.36 -10.89 19.96
N GLY A 153 -0.62 -11.58 20.85
CA GLY A 153 -0.68 -13.04 21.02
C GLY A 153 -2.04 -13.57 21.48
N GLY A 154 -2.85 -12.75 22.15
CA GLY A 154 -4.24 -13.09 22.51
C GLY A 154 -5.28 -12.80 21.42
N ASN A 155 -4.88 -12.22 20.28
CA ASN A 155 -5.77 -11.89 19.17
C ASN A 155 -5.93 -13.11 18.23
N SER A 156 -7.13 -13.32 17.69
CA SER A 156 -7.38 -14.32 16.64
C SER A 156 -6.48 -14.16 15.41
N ASP A 157 -6.05 -12.93 15.13
CA ASP A 157 -5.16 -12.56 14.03
C ASP A 157 -3.68 -12.93 14.28
N TRP A 158 -3.31 -13.40 15.48
CA TRP A 158 -1.91 -13.70 15.85
C TRP A 158 -1.15 -14.55 14.82
N PRO A 159 -1.73 -15.62 14.24
CA PRO A 159 -1.05 -16.39 13.19
C PRO A 159 -0.63 -15.53 11.98
N GLY A 160 -1.42 -14.50 11.63
CA GLY A 160 -1.09 -13.55 10.56
C GLY A 160 0.10 -12.66 10.92
N TYR A 161 0.13 -12.13 12.14
CA TYR A 161 1.28 -11.37 12.66
C TYR A 161 2.57 -12.20 12.69
N LEU A 162 2.49 -13.44 13.14
CA LEU A 162 3.65 -14.35 13.20
C LEU A 162 4.19 -14.65 11.80
N ARG A 163 3.31 -14.94 10.85
CA ARG A 163 3.68 -15.16 9.44
C ARG A 163 4.34 -13.92 8.84
N ALA A 164 3.74 -12.75 9.03
CA ALA A 164 4.28 -11.49 8.55
C ALA A 164 5.65 -11.19 9.14
N TRP A 165 5.84 -11.42 10.44
CA TRP A 165 7.13 -11.27 11.12
C TRP A 165 8.22 -12.16 10.52
N GLN A 166 7.90 -13.43 10.25
CA GLN A 166 8.83 -14.37 9.63
C GLN A 166 9.22 -13.93 8.21
N ILE A 167 8.24 -13.54 7.40
CA ILE A 167 8.47 -13.09 6.02
C ILE A 167 9.28 -11.79 5.99
N ALA A 168 8.99 -10.86 6.90
CA ALA A 168 9.72 -9.60 7.07
C ALA A 168 11.17 -9.78 7.58
N HIS A 169 11.62 -11.00 7.87
CA HIS A 169 12.99 -11.34 8.29
C HIS A 169 13.67 -12.40 7.39
N ARG A 170 13.11 -12.68 6.20
CA ARG A 170 13.53 -13.83 5.37
C ARG A 170 14.88 -13.70 4.65
N GLY A 171 15.52 -12.52 4.61
CA GLY A 171 16.80 -12.34 3.91
C GLY A 171 16.96 -11.01 3.17
N SER A 172 17.51 -11.01 1.96
CA SER A 172 18.02 -9.79 1.29
C SER A 172 16.98 -8.81 0.72
N THR A 173 15.69 -9.06 0.90
CA THR A 173 14.58 -8.18 0.44
C THR A 173 13.51 -8.10 1.52
N ASP A 174 13.97 -7.87 2.75
CA ASP A 174 13.15 -7.85 3.94
C ASP A 174 13.24 -6.48 4.63
N VAL A 175 12.42 -6.28 5.67
CA VAL A 175 12.31 -4.97 6.33
C VAL A 175 13.65 -4.48 6.89
N PRO A 176 14.47 -5.30 7.59
CA PRO A 176 15.80 -4.89 8.03
C PRO A 176 16.69 -4.35 6.89
N GLU A 177 16.76 -5.03 5.75
CA GLU A 177 17.57 -4.54 4.61
C GLU A 177 16.99 -3.26 4.02
N ARG A 178 15.66 -3.17 3.92
CA ARG A 178 14.99 -1.96 3.44
C ARG A 178 15.30 -0.73 4.29
N LEU A 179 15.38 -0.87 5.62
CA LEU A 179 15.77 0.25 6.49
C LEU A 179 17.20 0.72 6.21
N LEU A 180 18.12 -0.20 5.86
CA LEU A 180 19.46 0.18 5.42
C LEU A 180 19.43 0.89 4.06
N ASP A 181 18.58 0.43 3.14
CA ASP A 181 18.35 1.13 1.86
C ASP A 181 17.86 2.56 2.07
N LEU A 182 16.88 2.77 2.94
CA LEU A 182 16.37 4.11 3.25
C LEU A 182 17.47 5.01 3.81
N GLU A 183 18.37 4.50 4.65
CA GLU A 183 19.54 5.26 5.12
C GLU A 183 20.53 5.59 4.01
N ARG A 184 20.77 4.65 3.08
CA ARG A 184 21.60 4.90 1.89
C ARG A 184 20.96 5.98 1.00
N MET A 185 19.66 5.86 0.76
CA MET A 185 18.88 6.78 -0.06
C MET A 185 18.81 8.18 0.58
N HIS A 186 18.65 8.28 1.90
CA HIS A 186 18.73 9.55 2.63
C HIS A 186 20.07 10.25 2.40
N LYS A 187 21.19 9.52 2.56
CA LYS A 187 22.53 10.06 2.32
C LYS A 187 22.77 10.48 0.88
N GLN A 188 22.21 9.77 -0.09
CA GLN A 188 22.47 10.00 -1.51
C GLN A 188 21.55 11.05 -2.13
N PHE A 189 20.28 11.09 -1.74
CA PHE A 189 19.23 11.89 -2.38
C PHE A 189 18.57 12.91 -1.46
N GLY A 190 18.87 12.92 -0.16
CA GLY A 190 18.28 13.86 0.79
C GLY A 190 16.82 13.57 1.13
N LEU A 191 16.49 12.26 1.23
CA LEU A 191 15.16 11.77 1.61
C LEU A 191 14.63 12.41 2.90
#